data_AF-A0A3R9Y6N9-F1
#
_entry.id   AF-A0A3R9Y6N9-F1
#
_cell.length_a   1.000
_cell.length_b   1.000
_cell.length_c   1.000
_cell.angle_alpha   90.00
_cell.angle_beta   90.00
_cell.angle_gamma   90.00
#
_symmetry.space_group_name_H-M   'P 1'
#
loop_
_entity.id
_entity.type
_entity.pdbx_description
1 polymer ?
#
loop_
_entity_poly.entity_id
_entity_poly.type
_entity_poly.pdbx_seq_one_letter_code
_entity_poly.pdbx_strand_id
1 'polypeptide(L)'
;MTETVAAPPVRTTRTARPAAAKRPEGQWALGEHEPLNSNEEFKAAEDPLLVRDRIERVYSREGFASIPPDDLRGRMRWWGLYTQRKPGIDGGRTASLPPEDLEDEHFMMRVRSDGGTLDAAQLRAIADVSMRFARNTADVTDRQNIQLHWVRIEDVPAIWRRLEQVGLSTTEACGDCPRVIVGSPVAGVGADEVLDATPAVREIAARYIGDPSLSNLPRKYKTAVSWLPDVPYEINDLAFLGAVHPEHGPGFGMWVGGGLSTVPILAQHVGVWVPLSDIPDVWVAVARLFRDYGYRRLRGRARLKFLVADWGVEKFRRILEEEYLGRPLPDGPAPSLPPAPIDHIGVHPQRDGLSYVGAAPLAGRLSGTKLAALADLAESHGSGRVRLTPYQKLLVLDVADPEPLIADLAEIGLQARPSPWRRNTMACTGIEYCKLAIVETKDRAATLVSELEKRLSGEETALTVNVNGCPNSCARTQVADIGLKGQLVADENGRQVEGFQIHLGGTLSLSTAQEGGFGKKLRGLKTTAADLPDYVERLTRAYLADRTDPSESFTQWVSRCDESSLQ
;
A
#
# COMPACT_ATOMS: atom_id res chain seq x y z
N MET A 1 -51.46 47.81 -46.29
CA MET A 1 -50.85 46.70 -47.06
C MET A 1 -50.56 45.60 -46.06
N THR A 2 -51.08 44.41 -46.34
CA THR A 2 -51.12 43.23 -45.47
C THR A 2 -49.73 42.61 -45.31
N GLU A 3 -49.18 42.63 -44.09
CA GLU A 3 -48.00 41.83 -43.73
C GLU A 3 -48.43 40.46 -43.21
N THR A 4 -48.01 39.43 -43.94
CA THR A 4 -48.24 38.01 -43.66
C THR A 4 -47.34 37.55 -42.52
N VAL A 5 -47.91 37.15 -41.39
CA VAL A 5 -47.17 36.53 -40.28
C VAL A 5 -46.83 35.08 -40.66
N ALA A 6 -45.53 34.78 -40.79
CA ALA A 6 -45.04 33.42 -41.03
C ALA A 6 -45.09 32.58 -39.74
N ALA A 7 -45.65 31.37 -39.83
CA ALA A 7 -45.68 30.42 -38.72
C ALA A 7 -44.28 29.84 -38.42
N PRO A 8 -43.94 29.57 -37.14
CA PRO A 8 -42.65 28.99 -36.78
C PRO A 8 -42.53 27.54 -37.28
N PRO A 9 -41.33 27.05 -37.60
CA PRO A 9 -41.14 25.70 -38.10
C PRO A 9 -41.45 24.66 -37.02
N VAL A 10 -42.22 23.64 -37.40
CA VAL A 10 -42.51 22.47 -36.57
C VAL A 10 -41.19 21.77 -36.25
N ARG A 11 -40.83 21.73 -34.97
CA ARG A 11 -39.68 20.98 -34.45
C ARG A 11 -39.96 19.49 -34.67
N THR A 12 -39.29 18.88 -35.64
CA THR A 12 -39.33 17.42 -35.82
C THR A 12 -38.76 16.77 -34.56
N THR A 13 -39.59 15.96 -33.91
CA THR A 13 -39.19 15.12 -32.78
C THR A 13 -38.14 14.14 -33.27
N ARG A 14 -36.88 14.42 -32.92
CA ARG A 14 -35.76 13.52 -33.20
C ARG A 14 -36.01 12.24 -32.40
N THR A 15 -36.41 11.16 -33.07
CA THR A 15 -36.52 9.82 -32.48
C THR A 15 -35.23 9.52 -31.72
N ALA A 16 -35.35 9.23 -30.42
CA ALA A 16 -34.23 8.84 -29.59
C ALA A 16 -33.54 7.64 -30.24
N ARG A 17 -32.24 7.79 -30.56
CA ARG A 17 -31.41 6.66 -30.98
C ARG A 17 -31.52 5.57 -29.91
N PRO A 18 -31.70 4.28 -30.27
CA PRO A 18 -31.63 3.21 -29.30
C PRO A 18 -30.32 3.35 -28.52
N ALA A 19 -30.38 3.21 -27.19
CA ALA A 19 -29.17 3.20 -26.37
C ALA A 19 -28.24 2.12 -26.94
N ALA A 20 -27.02 2.51 -27.34
CA ALA A 20 -26.04 1.55 -27.82
C ALA A 20 -25.86 0.47 -26.75
N ALA A 21 -25.87 -0.81 -27.16
CA ALA A 21 -25.62 -1.92 -26.26
C ALA A 21 -24.35 -1.64 -25.45
N LYS A 22 -24.43 -1.78 -24.12
CA LYS A 22 -23.26 -1.62 -23.25
C LYS A 22 -22.19 -2.61 -23.73
N ARG A 23 -20.96 -2.11 -23.90
CA ARG A 23 -19.81 -2.96 -24.23
C ARG A 23 -19.57 -3.93 -23.06
N PRO A 24 -19.16 -5.18 -23.32
CA PRO A 24 -18.84 -6.13 -22.26
C PRO A 24 -17.70 -5.59 -21.39
N GLU A 25 -17.77 -5.78 -20.08
CA GLU A 25 -16.70 -5.38 -19.15
C GLU A 25 -15.78 -6.55 -18.77
N GLY A 26 -16.02 -7.75 -19.31
CA GLY A 26 -15.27 -8.98 -19.07
C GLY A 26 -15.65 -9.64 -17.75
N GLN A 27 -16.91 -9.52 -17.33
CA GLN A 27 -17.41 -10.09 -16.07
C GLN A 27 -17.80 -11.55 -16.28
N TRP A 28 -17.08 -12.47 -15.64
CA TRP A 28 -17.29 -13.91 -15.81
C TRP A 28 -18.68 -14.38 -15.37
N ALA A 29 -19.24 -13.83 -14.30
CA ALA A 29 -20.60 -14.14 -13.86
C ALA A 29 -21.68 -13.75 -14.89
N LEU A 30 -21.35 -12.88 -15.85
CA LEU A 30 -22.24 -12.47 -16.94
C LEU A 30 -21.98 -13.25 -18.25
N GLY A 31 -21.15 -14.29 -18.21
CA GLY A 31 -20.77 -15.08 -19.39
C GLY A 31 -19.72 -14.41 -20.29
N GLU A 32 -19.11 -13.31 -19.84
CA GLU A 32 -18.13 -12.54 -20.62
C GLU A 32 -16.70 -13.05 -20.36
N HIS A 33 -16.34 -14.17 -20.98
CA HIS A 33 -15.04 -14.84 -20.76
C HIS A 33 -13.94 -14.46 -21.76
N GLU A 34 -14.28 -13.74 -22.82
CA GLU A 34 -13.30 -13.31 -23.84
C GLU A 34 -12.23 -12.39 -23.23
N PRO A 35 -10.93 -12.67 -23.45
CA PRO A 35 -9.86 -11.77 -23.03
C PRO A 35 -9.94 -10.41 -23.73
N LEU A 36 -10.00 -9.33 -22.95
CA LEU A 36 -10.19 -7.97 -23.48
C LEU A 36 -8.92 -7.09 -23.42
N ASN A 37 -7.80 -7.66 -23.00
CA ASN A 37 -6.48 -7.03 -23.01
C ASN A 37 -5.38 -8.08 -22.83
N SER A 38 -4.14 -7.72 -23.14
CA SER A 38 -2.97 -8.61 -23.06
C SER A 38 -2.75 -9.24 -21.69
N ASN A 39 -3.17 -8.60 -20.58
CA ASN A 39 -3.06 -9.23 -19.26
C ASN A 39 -4.09 -10.34 -19.06
N GLU A 40 -5.31 -10.20 -19.58
CA GLU A 40 -6.29 -11.28 -19.53
C GLU A 40 -5.94 -12.40 -20.52
N GLU A 41 -5.32 -12.06 -21.67
CA GLU A 41 -4.88 -13.04 -22.68
C GLU A 41 -3.87 -14.03 -22.11
N PHE A 42 -2.75 -13.55 -21.53
CA PHE A 42 -1.75 -14.48 -21.00
C PHE A 42 -2.25 -15.27 -19.79
N LYS A 43 -3.12 -14.68 -18.95
CA LYS A 43 -3.73 -15.38 -17.81
C LYS A 43 -4.69 -16.47 -18.25
N ALA A 44 -5.41 -16.26 -19.36
CA ALA A 44 -6.29 -17.27 -19.93
C ALA A 44 -5.51 -18.42 -20.57
N ALA A 45 -4.33 -18.11 -21.14
CA ALA A 45 -3.47 -19.11 -21.78
C ALA A 45 -2.88 -20.13 -20.78
N GLU A 46 -2.52 -19.69 -19.57
CA GLU A 46 -1.95 -20.56 -18.54
C GLU A 46 -2.05 -19.91 -17.16
N ASP A 47 -2.29 -20.69 -16.10
CA ASP A 47 -2.22 -20.21 -14.71
C ASP A 47 -0.83 -19.60 -14.44
N PRO A 48 -0.76 -18.30 -14.09
CA PRO A 48 0.50 -17.62 -13.80
C PRO A 48 1.38 -18.26 -12.72
N LEU A 49 0.82 -19.03 -11.78
CA LEU A 49 1.58 -19.73 -10.75
C LEU A 49 2.53 -20.78 -11.34
N LEU A 50 2.21 -21.36 -12.50
CA LEU A 50 2.99 -22.42 -13.13
C LEU A 50 4.35 -21.94 -13.66
N VAL A 51 4.58 -20.62 -13.77
CA VAL A 51 5.87 -20.05 -14.20
C VAL A 51 7.03 -20.46 -13.28
N ARG A 52 6.77 -20.89 -12.04
CA ARG A 52 7.80 -21.37 -11.11
C ARG A 52 8.62 -22.53 -11.68
N ASP A 53 7.97 -23.53 -12.29
CA ASP A 53 8.67 -24.68 -12.89
C ASP A 53 9.63 -24.22 -13.99
N ARG A 54 9.20 -23.30 -14.85
CA ARG A 54 10.05 -22.72 -15.89
C ARG A 54 11.20 -21.89 -15.33
N ILE A 55 10.97 -21.16 -14.23
CA ILE A 55 12.05 -20.44 -13.53
C ILE A 55 13.11 -21.41 -13.04
N GLU A 56 12.73 -22.48 -12.35
CA GLU A 56 13.65 -23.46 -11.75
C GLU A 56 14.39 -24.31 -12.79
N ARG A 57 13.76 -24.59 -13.94
CA ARG A 57 14.27 -25.56 -14.92
C ARG A 57 14.91 -24.93 -16.14
N VAL A 58 14.44 -23.75 -16.55
CA VAL A 58 14.84 -23.09 -17.80
C VAL A 58 15.49 -21.74 -17.50
N TYR A 59 14.73 -20.77 -16.98
CA TYR A 59 15.18 -19.37 -16.93
C TYR A 59 16.37 -19.14 -16.00
N SER A 60 16.43 -19.84 -14.87
CA SER A 60 17.58 -19.76 -13.96
C SER A 60 18.86 -20.39 -14.50
N ARG A 61 18.77 -21.16 -15.59
CA ARG A 61 19.93 -21.83 -16.22
C ARG A 61 20.37 -21.11 -17.49
N GLU A 62 19.41 -20.66 -18.28
CA GLU A 62 19.64 -19.99 -19.56
C GLU A 62 19.75 -18.47 -19.43
N GLY A 63 19.43 -17.92 -18.25
CA GLY A 63 19.59 -16.51 -17.90
C GLY A 63 18.47 -15.60 -18.42
N PHE A 64 18.59 -14.31 -18.12
CA PHE A 64 17.51 -13.33 -18.32
C PHE A 64 16.94 -13.29 -19.76
N ALA A 65 17.82 -13.37 -20.76
CA ALA A 65 17.42 -13.27 -22.18
C ALA A 65 16.54 -14.44 -22.66
N SER A 66 16.50 -15.56 -21.91
CA SER A 66 15.66 -16.72 -22.24
C SER A 66 14.17 -16.51 -21.90
N ILE A 67 13.83 -15.50 -21.10
CA ILE A 67 12.50 -15.35 -20.52
C ILE A 67 11.53 -14.72 -21.54
N PRO A 68 10.42 -15.39 -21.90
CA PRO A 68 9.41 -14.81 -22.78
C PRO A 68 8.77 -13.54 -22.18
N PRO A 69 8.39 -12.54 -23.00
CA PRO A 69 7.83 -11.27 -22.52
C PRO A 69 6.63 -11.40 -21.56
N ASP A 70 5.71 -12.32 -21.82
CA ASP A 70 4.52 -12.52 -20.97
C ASP A 70 4.87 -13.12 -19.61
N ASP A 71 5.92 -13.94 -19.53
CA ASP A 71 6.42 -14.45 -18.26
C ASP A 71 7.16 -13.34 -17.52
N LEU A 72 8.09 -12.67 -18.21
CA LEU A 72 8.92 -11.60 -17.66
C LEU A 72 8.09 -10.44 -17.08
N ARG A 73 7.11 -9.97 -17.85
CA ARG A 73 6.30 -8.77 -17.52
C ARG A 73 4.93 -9.11 -16.94
N GLY A 74 4.54 -10.38 -16.97
CA GLY A 74 3.24 -10.87 -16.50
C GLY A 74 3.38 -11.90 -15.40
N ARG A 75 3.61 -13.17 -15.77
CA ARG A 75 3.46 -14.33 -14.86
C ARG A 75 4.44 -14.34 -13.69
N MET A 76 5.69 -13.88 -13.88
CA MET A 76 6.69 -13.80 -12.80
C MET A 76 6.24 -12.96 -11.60
N ARG A 77 5.28 -12.05 -11.80
CA ARG A 77 4.69 -11.27 -10.71
C ARG A 77 3.93 -12.15 -9.70
N TRP A 78 3.42 -13.31 -10.08
CA TRP A 78 2.79 -14.24 -9.14
C TRP A 78 3.78 -14.84 -8.15
N TRP A 79 5.07 -14.67 -8.37
CA TRP A 79 6.13 -15.07 -7.45
C TRP A 79 6.92 -13.88 -6.90
N GLY A 80 6.29 -12.70 -6.86
CA GLY A 80 6.88 -11.53 -6.23
C GLY A 80 8.02 -10.88 -7.03
N LEU A 81 8.25 -11.30 -8.29
CA LEU A 81 9.31 -10.78 -9.15
C LEU A 81 8.75 -9.70 -10.08
N TYR A 82 9.28 -8.49 -9.98
CA TYR A 82 9.12 -7.45 -11.00
C TYR A 82 10.49 -7.15 -11.60
N THR A 83 10.57 -6.99 -12.91
CA THR A 83 11.74 -6.38 -13.55
C THR A 83 11.99 -4.99 -12.94
N GLN A 84 13.25 -4.66 -12.62
CA GLN A 84 13.60 -3.34 -12.09
C GLN A 84 13.96 -2.36 -13.22
N ARG A 85 14.11 -1.08 -12.87
CA ARG A 85 14.50 -0.02 -13.81
C ARG A 85 16.00 -0.10 -14.12
N LYS A 86 16.34 0.07 -15.40
CA LYS A 86 17.71 0.26 -15.86
C LYS A 86 18.28 1.61 -15.39
N PRO A 87 19.50 1.66 -14.82
CA PRO A 87 20.15 2.91 -14.42
C PRO A 87 20.39 3.88 -15.59
N GLY A 88 20.52 5.17 -15.27
CA GLY A 88 20.90 6.21 -16.24
C GLY A 88 19.76 6.73 -17.13
N ILE A 89 18.52 6.29 -16.91
CA ILE A 89 17.35 6.77 -17.66
C ILE A 89 16.65 7.87 -16.88
N ASP A 90 16.62 9.06 -17.47
CA ASP A 90 15.90 10.23 -16.95
C ASP A 90 14.39 9.99 -16.79
N GLY A 91 13.78 10.63 -15.79
CA GLY A 91 12.36 10.50 -15.46
C GLY A 91 11.41 11.00 -16.55
N GLY A 92 11.83 11.99 -17.33
CA GLY A 92 11.09 12.49 -18.50
C GLY A 92 10.91 11.47 -19.62
N ARG A 93 11.70 10.39 -19.59
CA ARG A 93 11.62 9.32 -20.59
C ARG A 93 10.75 8.14 -20.14
N THR A 94 10.28 8.12 -18.90
CA THR A 94 9.51 7.00 -18.34
C THR A 94 8.22 6.70 -19.11
N ALA A 95 7.54 7.70 -19.66
CA ALA A 95 6.31 7.51 -20.42
C ALA A 95 6.53 7.37 -21.94
N SER A 96 7.75 7.60 -22.43
CA SER A 96 8.07 7.60 -23.87
C SER A 96 8.85 6.38 -24.33
N LEU A 97 9.55 5.70 -23.42
CA LEU A 97 10.29 4.49 -23.74
C LEU A 97 9.39 3.24 -23.66
N PRO A 98 9.59 2.26 -24.54
CA PRO A 98 8.97 0.96 -24.39
C PRO A 98 9.52 0.22 -23.15
N PRO A 99 8.77 -0.74 -22.58
CA PRO A 99 9.18 -1.43 -21.36
C PRO A 99 10.58 -2.06 -21.41
N GLU A 100 10.96 -2.69 -22.51
CA GLU A 100 12.27 -3.32 -22.73
C GLU A 100 13.45 -2.35 -22.61
N ASP A 101 13.26 -1.08 -22.95
CA ASP A 101 14.31 -0.06 -22.84
C ASP A 101 14.43 0.49 -21.41
N LEU A 102 13.36 0.38 -20.61
CA LEU A 102 13.31 0.79 -19.21
C LEU A 102 13.77 -0.31 -18.25
N GLU A 103 13.77 -1.57 -18.68
CA GLU A 103 14.03 -2.74 -17.86
C GLU A 103 15.52 -3.07 -17.75
N ASP A 104 15.97 -3.35 -16.54
CA ASP A 104 17.26 -3.99 -16.28
C ASP A 104 17.10 -5.52 -16.39
N GLU A 105 18.22 -6.25 -16.48
CA GLU A 105 18.27 -7.71 -16.38
C GLU A 105 18.00 -8.24 -14.95
N HIS A 106 17.92 -7.32 -13.98
CA HIS A 106 17.69 -7.62 -12.57
C HIS A 106 16.22 -7.49 -12.17
N PHE A 107 15.88 -8.10 -11.04
CA PHE A 107 14.54 -8.12 -10.47
C PHE A 107 14.50 -7.44 -9.10
N MET A 108 13.40 -6.75 -8.87
CA MET A 108 12.86 -6.56 -7.54
C MET A 108 12.16 -7.85 -7.12
N MET A 109 12.55 -8.40 -5.96
CA MET A 109 11.86 -9.52 -5.32
C MET A 109 11.17 -9.05 -4.05
N ARG A 110 9.89 -9.39 -3.90
CA ARG A 110 9.10 -9.10 -2.71
C ARG A 110 8.87 -10.35 -1.88
N VAL A 111 9.40 -10.36 -0.66
CA VAL A 111 9.10 -11.38 0.34
C VAL A 111 7.74 -11.10 0.95
N ARG A 112 6.86 -12.11 1.02
CA ARG A 112 5.53 -12.01 1.62
C ARG A 112 5.63 -12.26 3.13
N SER A 113 5.07 -11.35 3.92
CA SER A 113 5.04 -11.41 5.39
C SER A 113 3.65 -11.01 5.88
N ASP A 114 2.70 -11.95 5.84
CA ASP A 114 1.33 -11.70 6.30
C ASP A 114 1.29 -11.32 7.79
N GLY A 115 0.48 -10.30 8.12
CA GLY A 115 0.48 -9.66 9.43
C GLY A 115 1.78 -8.91 9.79
N GLY A 116 2.75 -8.84 8.87
CA GLY A 116 4.07 -8.28 9.14
C GLY A 116 4.89 -9.04 10.17
N THR A 117 4.55 -10.30 10.44
CA THR A 117 5.18 -11.08 11.51
C THR A 117 6.46 -11.74 11.00
N LEU A 118 7.57 -11.52 11.71
CA LEU A 118 8.85 -12.17 11.47
C LEU A 118 9.45 -12.64 12.79
N ASP A 119 10.19 -13.74 12.76
CA ASP A 119 11.12 -14.11 13.83
C ASP A 119 12.59 -13.82 13.42
N ALA A 120 13.52 -14.01 14.36
CA ALA A 120 14.94 -13.76 14.13
C ALA A 120 15.54 -14.68 13.05
N ALA A 121 15.09 -15.94 12.95
CA ALA A 121 15.57 -16.86 11.92
C ALA A 121 15.13 -16.40 10.52
N GLN A 122 13.89 -15.95 10.39
CA GLN A 122 13.33 -15.36 9.18
C GLN A 122 14.07 -14.06 8.80
N LEU A 123 14.34 -13.17 9.75
CA LEU A 123 15.14 -11.98 9.51
C LEU A 123 16.54 -12.31 9.02
N ARG A 124 17.23 -13.27 9.65
CA ARG A 124 18.56 -13.74 9.21
C ARG A 124 18.53 -14.35 7.82
N ALA A 125 17.48 -15.11 7.47
CA ALA A 125 17.33 -15.66 6.13
C ALA A 125 17.17 -14.55 5.07
N ILE A 126 16.35 -13.53 5.35
CA ILE A 126 16.19 -12.38 4.45
C ILE A 126 17.49 -11.57 4.37
N ALA A 127 18.20 -11.40 5.49
CA ALA A 127 19.50 -10.73 5.56
C ALA A 127 20.55 -11.45 4.70
N ASP A 128 20.63 -12.78 4.82
CA ASP A 128 21.52 -13.64 4.03
C ASP A 128 21.23 -13.48 2.53
N VAL A 129 19.95 -13.56 2.16
CA VAL A 129 19.52 -13.37 0.78
C VAL A 129 19.90 -11.97 0.29
N SER A 130 19.66 -10.94 1.10
CA SER A 130 19.96 -9.56 0.74
C SER A 130 21.46 -9.36 0.48
N MET A 131 22.31 -9.81 1.40
CA MET A 131 23.77 -9.66 1.28
C MET A 131 24.36 -10.45 0.11
N ARG A 132 23.88 -11.68 -0.13
CA ARG A 132 24.44 -12.56 -1.18
C ARG A 132 23.89 -12.28 -2.58
N PHE A 133 22.60 -12.00 -2.69
CA PHE A 133 21.89 -12.01 -3.98
C PHE A 133 21.23 -10.68 -4.33
N ALA A 134 21.21 -9.70 -3.42
CA ALA A 134 20.51 -8.44 -3.61
C ALA A 134 21.40 -7.21 -3.38
N ARG A 135 22.73 -7.37 -3.44
CA ARG A 135 23.72 -6.30 -3.19
C ARG A 135 23.47 -5.56 -1.87
N ASN A 136 23.10 -6.30 -0.83
CA ASN A 136 22.76 -5.78 0.48
C ASN A 136 21.53 -4.85 0.54
N THR A 137 20.72 -4.78 -0.51
CA THR A 137 19.51 -3.95 -0.52
C THR A 137 18.39 -4.61 0.27
N ALA A 138 17.67 -3.82 1.06
CA ALA A 138 16.42 -4.22 1.71
C ALA A 138 15.57 -2.99 2.04
N ASP A 139 14.28 -3.04 1.69
CA ASP A 139 13.33 -1.98 2.00
C ASP A 139 12.07 -2.56 2.66
N VAL A 140 11.70 -2.02 3.82
CA VAL A 140 10.38 -2.26 4.41
C VAL A 140 9.33 -1.50 3.60
N THR A 141 8.29 -2.21 3.20
CA THR A 141 7.16 -1.65 2.47
C THR A 141 6.09 -1.12 3.41
N ASP A 142 5.23 -0.27 2.89
CA ASP A 142 4.04 0.22 3.59
C ASP A 142 2.94 -0.88 3.72
N ARG A 143 3.22 -2.12 3.31
CA ARG A 143 2.34 -3.28 3.50
C ARG A 143 3.04 -4.41 4.25
N GLN A 144 3.98 -4.06 5.12
CA GLN A 144 4.64 -5.01 6.03
C GLN A 144 5.48 -6.10 5.36
N ASN A 145 5.85 -5.95 4.10
CA ASN A 145 6.80 -6.83 3.41
C ASN A 145 8.21 -6.23 3.36
N ILE A 146 9.21 -7.06 3.04
CA ILE A 146 10.56 -6.64 2.64
C ILE A 146 10.72 -6.79 1.12
N GLN A 147 11.28 -5.75 0.49
CA GLN A 147 11.68 -5.77 -0.93
C GLN A 147 13.19 -5.78 -1.06
N LEU A 148 13.66 -6.61 -1.98
CA LEU A 148 15.06 -6.76 -2.38
C LEU A 148 15.18 -6.34 -3.85
N HIS A 149 16.32 -5.76 -4.24
CA HIS A 149 16.62 -5.39 -5.63
C HIS A 149 17.92 -6.05 -6.08
N TRP A 150 18.27 -5.94 -7.36
CA TRP A 150 19.46 -6.58 -7.94
C TRP A 150 19.46 -8.10 -7.91
N VAL A 151 18.30 -8.73 -7.75
CA VAL A 151 18.17 -10.19 -7.84
C VAL A 151 18.31 -10.62 -9.28
N ARG A 152 19.13 -11.64 -9.56
CA ARG A 152 19.25 -12.23 -10.89
C ARG A 152 18.40 -13.49 -10.98
N ILE A 153 17.94 -13.84 -12.18
CA ILE A 153 17.04 -14.99 -12.37
C ILE A 153 17.70 -16.32 -11.96
N GLU A 154 19.01 -16.42 -12.15
CA GLU A 154 19.85 -17.57 -11.81
C GLU A 154 19.85 -17.86 -10.30
N ASP A 155 19.71 -16.81 -9.50
CA ASP A 155 19.75 -16.92 -8.04
C ASP A 155 18.37 -17.25 -7.44
N VAL A 156 17.28 -17.02 -8.16
CA VAL A 156 15.89 -17.16 -7.65
C VAL A 156 15.62 -18.53 -7.01
N PRO A 157 15.96 -19.69 -7.62
CA PRO A 157 15.72 -20.98 -6.97
C PRO A 157 16.50 -21.15 -5.67
N ALA A 158 17.71 -20.59 -5.57
CA ALA A 158 18.52 -20.65 -4.36
C ALA A 158 17.98 -19.72 -3.26
N ILE A 159 17.35 -18.61 -3.65
CA ILE A 159 16.67 -17.70 -2.75
C ILE A 159 15.39 -18.34 -2.19
N TRP A 160 14.54 -18.92 -3.04
CA TRP A 160 13.32 -19.61 -2.59
C TRP A 160 13.62 -20.70 -1.59
N ARG A 161 14.60 -21.58 -1.87
CA ARG A 161 14.98 -22.63 -0.91
C ARG A 161 15.35 -22.08 0.48
N ARG A 162 16.05 -20.94 0.55
CA ARG A 162 16.43 -20.30 1.83
C ARG A 162 15.23 -19.72 2.56
N LEU A 163 14.33 -19.06 1.84
CA LEU A 163 13.12 -18.47 2.43
C LEU A 163 12.16 -19.57 2.90
N GLU A 164 11.95 -20.61 2.09
CA GLU A 164 11.04 -21.71 2.38
C GLU A 164 11.51 -22.55 3.57
N GLN A 165 12.82 -22.69 3.79
CA GLN A 165 13.40 -23.33 4.97
C GLN A 165 12.98 -22.69 6.30
N VAL A 166 12.59 -21.40 6.28
CA VAL A 166 12.11 -20.66 7.46
C VAL A 166 10.61 -20.30 7.33
N GLY A 167 9.89 -20.95 6.43
CA GLY A 167 8.44 -20.75 6.24
C GLY A 167 8.05 -19.44 5.54
N LEU A 168 9.00 -18.73 4.92
CA LEU A 168 8.72 -17.55 4.10
C LEU A 168 8.46 -17.92 2.65
N SER A 169 7.74 -17.05 1.94
CA SER A 169 7.42 -17.25 0.52
C SER A 169 7.35 -15.91 -0.24
N THR A 170 7.34 -15.98 -1.57
CA THR A 170 7.03 -14.85 -2.47
C THR A 170 5.73 -15.04 -3.24
N THR A 171 5.00 -16.13 -2.99
CA THR A 171 3.72 -16.47 -3.63
C THR A 171 2.73 -15.32 -3.53
N GLU A 172 2.23 -14.88 -4.68
CA GLU A 172 1.20 -13.85 -4.86
C GLU A 172 1.52 -12.51 -4.17
N ALA A 173 2.80 -12.24 -3.87
CA ALA A 173 3.23 -10.95 -3.32
C ALA A 173 2.97 -9.79 -4.31
N CYS A 174 2.88 -10.13 -5.59
CA CYS A 174 2.67 -9.26 -6.73
C CYS A 174 1.60 -9.90 -7.67
N GLY A 175 1.28 -9.33 -8.83
CA GLY A 175 0.29 -9.91 -9.76
C GLY A 175 -1.18 -9.46 -9.54
N ASP A 176 -2.09 -10.08 -10.30
CA ASP A 176 -3.55 -9.90 -10.26
C ASP A 176 -4.22 -10.99 -9.44
N CYS A 177 -3.86 -10.99 -8.17
CA CYS A 177 -4.20 -12.00 -7.17
C CYS A 177 -4.14 -11.34 -5.76
N PRO A 178 -4.47 -12.07 -4.68
CA PRO A 178 -4.39 -11.57 -3.31
C PRO A 178 -2.97 -11.21 -2.87
N ARG A 179 -2.76 -9.94 -2.53
CA ARG A 179 -1.50 -9.45 -1.94
C ARG A 179 -1.38 -9.89 -0.49
N VAL A 180 -0.26 -9.52 0.14
CA VAL A 180 -0.07 -9.61 1.59
C VAL A 180 -1.29 -9.08 2.35
N ILE A 181 -1.70 -9.83 3.37
CA ILE A 181 -2.74 -9.50 4.33
C ILE A 181 -2.08 -8.66 5.41
N VAL A 182 -2.44 -7.38 5.45
CA VAL A 182 -1.92 -6.44 6.45
C VAL A 182 -2.61 -6.71 7.78
N GLY A 183 -1.88 -6.75 8.89
CA GLY A 183 -2.44 -6.93 10.24
C GLY A 183 -1.79 -5.98 11.25
N SER A 184 -2.38 -5.88 12.44
CA SER A 184 -1.80 -5.07 13.52
C SER A 184 -0.36 -5.53 13.81
N PRO A 185 0.61 -4.59 13.88
CA PRO A 185 1.95 -4.92 14.35
C PRO A 185 1.97 -5.41 15.80
N VAL A 186 0.91 -5.19 16.58
CA VAL A 186 0.81 -5.58 18.00
C VAL A 186 -0.25 -6.67 18.23
N ALA A 187 -0.70 -7.34 17.18
CA ALA A 187 -1.65 -8.44 17.29
C ALA A 187 -1.16 -9.51 18.27
N GLY A 188 -2.00 -9.84 19.25
CA GLY A 188 -1.74 -10.80 20.33
C GLY A 188 -1.01 -10.23 21.56
N VAL A 189 -0.45 -9.01 21.47
CA VAL A 189 0.35 -8.41 22.56
C VAL A 189 -0.14 -7.03 23.00
N GLY A 190 -0.81 -6.29 22.12
CA GLY A 190 -1.28 -4.93 22.39
C GLY A 190 -2.22 -4.87 23.60
N ALA A 191 -2.05 -3.86 24.44
CA ALA A 191 -2.85 -3.67 25.65
C ALA A 191 -4.31 -3.28 25.34
N ASP A 192 -4.52 -2.50 24.28
CA ASP A 192 -5.85 -2.02 23.86
C ASP A 192 -6.56 -2.95 22.87
N GLU A 193 -5.93 -4.07 22.50
CA GLU A 193 -6.52 -5.08 21.63
C GLU A 193 -7.40 -6.05 22.44
N VAL A 194 -8.66 -6.20 22.03
CA VAL A 194 -9.58 -7.17 22.65
C VAL A 194 -9.50 -8.54 21.98
N LEU A 195 -9.37 -8.60 20.65
CA LEU A 195 -9.21 -9.85 19.90
C LEU A 195 -7.97 -9.81 19.02
N ASP A 196 -7.15 -10.87 19.12
CA ASP A 196 -6.05 -11.11 18.20
C ASP A 196 -6.58 -11.64 16.84
N ALA A 197 -6.37 -10.87 15.77
CA ALA A 197 -6.78 -11.24 14.41
C ALA A 197 -5.82 -12.22 13.70
N THR A 198 -4.65 -12.52 14.29
CA THR A 198 -3.62 -13.38 13.71
C THR A 198 -4.14 -14.76 13.27
N PRO A 199 -5.03 -15.45 14.01
CA PRO A 199 -5.59 -16.73 13.56
C PRO A 199 -6.28 -16.63 12.20
N ALA A 200 -7.08 -15.59 11.95
CA ALA A 200 -7.76 -15.41 10.67
C ALA A 200 -6.77 -15.11 9.53
N VAL A 201 -5.75 -14.28 9.79
CA VAL A 201 -4.68 -13.98 8.82
C VAL A 201 -3.94 -15.26 8.42
N ARG A 202 -3.57 -16.10 9.39
CA ARG A 202 -2.89 -17.39 9.14
C ARG A 202 -3.78 -18.37 8.38
N GLU A 203 -5.05 -18.45 8.74
CA GLU A 203 -6.00 -19.35 8.08
C GLU A 203 -6.23 -18.98 6.62
N ILE A 204 -6.40 -17.68 6.30
CA ILE A 204 -6.48 -17.20 4.92
C ILE A 204 -5.19 -17.54 4.17
N ALA A 205 -4.03 -17.28 4.77
CA ALA A 205 -2.74 -17.56 4.17
C ALA A 205 -2.58 -19.05 3.84
N ALA A 206 -2.90 -19.93 4.79
CA ALA A 206 -2.75 -21.36 4.66
C ALA A 206 -3.74 -21.99 3.65
N ARG A 207 -5.00 -21.51 3.61
CA ARG A 207 -6.03 -22.08 2.75
C ARG A 207 -5.97 -21.60 1.30
N TYR A 208 -5.58 -20.35 1.06
CA TYR A 208 -5.88 -19.69 -0.21
C TYR A 208 -4.70 -19.07 -0.93
N ILE A 209 -3.55 -18.87 -0.27
CA ILE A 209 -2.39 -18.30 -0.95
C ILE A 209 -1.67 -19.40 -1.72
N GLY A 210 -1.55 -19.21 -3.03
CA GLY A 210 -1.14 -20.23 -3.99
C GLY A 210 -2.28 -21.09 -4.52
N ASP A 211 -3.54 -20.82 -4.14
CA ASP A 211 -4.70 -21.54 -4.66
C ASP A 211 -5.06 -21.06 -6.09
N PRO A 212 -5.07 -21.96 -7.09
CA PRO A 212 -5.40 -21.62 -8.48
C PRO A 212 -6.77 -20.96 -8.67
N SER A 213 -7.73 -21.20 -7.77
CA SER A 213 -9.06 -20.59 -7.85
C SER A 213 -9.08 -19.08 -7.62
N LEU A 214 -8.00 -18.53 -7.05
CA LEU A 214 -7.80 -17.09 -6.77
C LEU A 214 -6.59 -16.49 -7.49
N SER A 215 -5.84 -17.29 -8.26
CA SER A 215 -4.67 -16.81 -9.01
C SER A 215 -5.05 -15.90 -10.18
N ASN A 216 -6.32 -15.89 -10.63
CA ASN A 216 -6.79 -15.06 -11.75
C ASN A 216 -7.90 -14.08 -11.34
N LEU A 217 -7.54 -13.03 -10.60
CA LEU A 217 -8.43 -11.90 -10.31
C LEU A 217 -8.35 -10.83 -11.42
N PRO A 218 -9.35 -9.91 -11.52
CA PRO A 218 -9.30 -8.82 -12.49
C PRO A 218 -8.11 -7.86 -12.28
N ARG A 219 -7.71 -7.68 -11.02
CA ARG A 219 -6.52 -6.89 -10.64
C ARG A 219 -6.03 -7.30 -9.25
N LYS A 220 -4.93 -6.69 -8.78
CA LYS A 220 -4.44 -6.80 -7.40
C LYS A 220 -5.58 -6.65 -6.37
N TYR A 221 -5.56 -7.51 -5.34
CA TYR A 221 -6.53 -7.51 -4.26
C TYR A 221 -5.82 -7.36 -2.90
N LYS A 222 -6.10 -6.28 -2.18
CA LYS A 222 -5.43 -5.88 -0.94
C LYS A 222 -6.35 -6.11 0.26
N THR A 223 -5.83 -6.81 1.27
CA THR A 223 -6.57 -7.12 2.50
C THR A 223 -5.91 -6.46 3.70
N ALA A 224 -6.72 -6.03 4.68
CA ALA A 224 -6.29 -5.71 6.03
C ALA A 224 -7.20 -6.40 7.07
N VAL A 225 -6.64 -6.94 8.15
CA VAL A 225 -7.39 -7.55 9.26
C VAL A 225 -6.74 -7.10 10.56
N SER A 226 -7.42 -6.29 11.36
CA SER A 226 -6.88 -5.78 12.62
C SER A 226 -7.98 -5.51 13.62
N TRP A 227 -7.71 -5.64 14.91
CA TRP A 227 -8.61 -5.10 15.92
C TRP A 227 -8.49 -3.58 16.02
N LEU A 228 -7.25 -3.08 16.09
CA LEU A 228 -6.93 -1.67 16.21
C LEU A 228 -6.99 -0.98 14.83
N PRO A 229 -7.34 0.32 14.77
CA PRO A 229 -7.24 1.12 13.54
C PRO A 229 -5.79 1.56 13.27
N ASP A 230 -4.85 0.63 13.37
CA ASP A 230 -3.41 0.78 13.13
C ASP A 230 -2.98 0.23 11.75
N VAL A 231 -3.97 -0.19 10.96
CA VAL A 231 -3.83 -0.60 9.57
C VAL A 231 -4.62 0.36 8.68
N PRO A 232 -4.18 0.64 7.44
CA PRO A 232 -4.84 1.61 6.57
C PRO A 232 -6.11 1.01 5.91
N TYR A 233 -7.11 0.67 6.73
CA TYR A 233 -8.28 -0.12 6.34
C TYR A 233 -9.09 0.53 5.22
N GLU A 234 -9.24 1.87 5.21
CA GLU A 234 -10.02 2.61 4.20
C GLU A 234 -9.43 2.57 2.78
N ILE A 235 -8.19 2.08 2.60
CA ILE A 235 -7.53 2.04 1.28
C ILE A 235 -7.17 0.62 0.84
N ASN A 236 -7.72 -0.40 1.51
CA ASN A 236 -7.67 -1.79 1.10
C ASN A 236 -8.92 -2.19 0.28
N ASP A 237 -8.81 -3.21 -0.56
CA ASP A 237 -9.95 -3.70 -1.34
C ASP A 237 -10.98 -4.35 -0.39
N LEU A 238 -10.51 -5.03 0.66
CA LEU A 238 -11.30 -5.56 1.79
C LEU A 238 -10.56 -5.28 3.10
N ALA A 239 -11.28 -4.86 4.14
CA ALA A 239 -10.73 -4.77 5.48
C ALA A 239 -11.72 -5.24 6.56
N PHE A 240 -11.17 -5.81 7.63
CA PHE A 240 -11.89 -6.14 8.85
C PHE A 240 -11.27 -5.37 10.01
N LEU A 241 -12.09 -4.62 10.75
CA LEU A 241 -11.66 -3.78 11.88
C LEU A 241 -12.44 -4.14 13.14
N GLY A 242 -11.76 -4.22 14.29
CA GLY A 242 -12.34 -4.65 15.57
C GLY A 242 -13.56 -3.83 15.98
N ALA A 243 -14.68 -4.50 16.23
CA ALA A 243 -15.94 -3.88 16.64
C ALA A 243 -16.65 -4.77 17.67
N VAL A 244 -17.28 -4.15 18.67
CA VAL A 244 -18.07 -4.84 19.68
C VAL A 244 -19.54 -4.77 19.27
N HIS A 245 -20.13 -5.91 18.92
CA HIS A 245 -21.57 -6.02 18.67
C HIS A 245 -22.34 -5.98 20.00
N PRO A 246 -23.44 -5.21 20.13
CA PRO A 246 -24.23 -5.13 21.36
C PRO A 246 -24.76 -6.49 21.86
N GLU A 247 -25.05 -7.42 20.93
CA GLU A 247 -25.58 -8.75 21.24
C GLU A 247 -24.53 -9.87 21.17
N HIS A 248 -23.53 -9.74 20.28
CA HIS A 248 -22.61 -10.84 19.95
C HIS A 248 -21.20 -10.63 20.52
N GLY A 249 -20.95 -9.49 21.17
CA GLY A 249 -19.65 -9.17 21.76
C GLY A 249 -18.57 -8.84 20.73
N PRO A 250 -17.28 -9.04 21.07
CA PRO A 250 -16.16 -8.70 20.22
C PRO A 250 -16.14 -9.49 18.90
N GLY A 251 -15.96 -8.77 17.79
CA GLY A 251 -15.74 -9.31 16.45
C GLY A 251 -15.24 -8.19 15.53
N PHE A 252 -15.64 -8.18 14.26
CA PHE A 252 -15.08 -7.25 13.27
C PHE A 252 -16.16 -6.65 12.37
N GLY A 253 -16.12 -5.33 12.19
CA GLY A 253 -16.82 -4.68 11.08
C GLY A 253 -16.14 -4.99 9.75
N MET A 254 -16.84 -4.79 8.62
CA MET A 254 -16.29 -5.05 7.28
C MET A 254 -16.33 -3.79 6.41
N TRP A 255 -15.22 -3.51 5.71
CA TRP A 255 -15.07 -2.44 4.72
C TRP A 255 -14.69 -3.00 3.36
N VAL A 256 -15.22 -2.40 2.29
CA VAL A 256 -14.92 -2.84 0.93
C VAL A 256 -14.75 -1.68 -0.04
N GLY A 257 -13.91 -1.87 -1.05
CA GLY A 257 -13.82 -0.97 -2.20
C GLY A 257 -12.85 0.20 -2.04
N GLY A 258 -11.81 0.08 -1.22
CA GLY A 258 -10.79 1.10 -1.04
C GLY A 258 -9.66 1.07 -2.09
N GLY A 259 -9.09 2.23 -2.36
CA GLY A 259 -7.79 2.32 -3.02
C GLY A 259 -7.49 3.68 -3.66
N LEU A 260 -6.22 4.08 -3.57
CA LEU A 260 -5.72 5.39 -3.97
C LEU A 260 -5.46 5.50 -5.49
N SER A 261 -4.24 5.22 -5.99
CA SER A 261 -3.89 5.35 -7.42
C SER A 261 -4.36 6.69 -8.02
N THR A 262 -4.70 6.76 -9.32
CA THR A 262 -5.09 8.02 -9.98
C THR A 262 -6.49 8.50 -9.61
N VAL A 263 -7.42 7.57 -9.37
CA VAL A 263 -8.80 7.84 -8.92
C VAL A 263 -8.97 7.31 -7.51
N PRO A 264 -8.73 8.10 -6.46
CA PRO A 264 -8.81 7.63 -5.08
C PRO A 264 -10.26 7.43 -4.65
N ILE A 265 -10.54 6.32 -3.96
CA ILE A 265 -11.85 5.98 -3.38
C ILE A 265 -11.58 5.35 -2.00
N LEU A 266 -12.28 5.81 -0.96
CA LEU A 266 -12.21 5.21 0.37
C LEU A 266 -13.15 3.99 0.43
N ALA A 267 -12.73 2.96 1.16
CA ALA A 267 -13.54 1.78 1.41
C ALA A 267 -14.78 2.17 2.22
N GLN A 268 -15.91 1.57 1.90
CA GLN A 268 -17.18 1.83 2.55
C GLN A 268 -17.47 0.73 3.58
N HIS A 269 -18.00 1.11 4.74
CA HIS A 269 -18.48 0.15 5.72
C HIS A 269 -19.70 -0.58 5.15
N VAL A 270 -19.71 -1.91 5.23
CA VAL A 270 -20.76 -2.76 4.65
C VAL A 270 -21.98 -2.86 5.58
N GLY A 271 -21.85 -2.42 6.84
CA GLY A 271 -22.94 -2.46 7.83
C GLY A 271 -23.11 -3.83 8.49
N VAL A 272 -22.07 -4.66 8.47
CA VAL A 272 -22.10 -6.03 9.01
C VAL A 272 -21.07 -6.22 10.10
N TRP A 273 -21.34 -7.18 10.98
CA TRP A 273 -20.41 -7.71 11.97
C TRP A 273 -20.03 -9.15 11.61
N VAL A 274 -18.75 -9.48 11.76
CA VAL A 274 -18.17 -10.79 11.40
C VAL A 274 -17.38 -11.31 12.60
N PRO A 275 -17.70 -12.50 13.15
CA PRO A 275 -16.88 -13.10 14.20
C PRO A 275 -15.52 -13.54 13.63
N LEU A 276 -14.50 -13.60 14.49
CA LEU A 276 -13.13 -13.97 14.09
C LEU A 276 -13.06 -15.27 13.27
N SER A 277 -13.86 -16.27 13.64
CA SER A 277 -13.94 -17.58 12.99
C SER A 277 -14.41 -17.52 11.54
N ASP A 278 -15.23 -16.53 11.19
CA ASP A 278 -15.89 -16.44 9.89
C ASP A 278 -15.08 -15.61 8.89
N ILE A 279 -14.09 -14.83 9.36
CA ILE A 279 -13.28 -13.95 8.51
C ILE A 279 -12.70 -14.69 7.30
N PRO A 280 -12.10 -15.90 7.41
CA PRO A 280 -11.54 -16.60 6.25
C PRO A 280 -12.58 -16.95 5.19
N ASP A 281 -13.78 -17.37 5.60
CA ASP A 281 -14.87 -17.76 4.70
C ASP A 281 -15.51 -16.52 4.04
N VAL A 282 -15.69 -15.43 4.79
CA VAL A 282 -16.15 -14.14 4.24
C VAL A 282 -15.12 -13.56 3.27
N TRP A 283 -13.83 -13.66 3.61
CA TRP A 283 -12.74 -13.18 2.78
C TRP A 283 -12.72 -13.85 1.41
N VAL A 284 -12.81 -15.19 1.35
CA VAL A 284 -12.81 -15.91 0.07
C VAL A 284 -14.07 -15.63 -0.73
N ALA A 285 -15.22 -15.45 -0.08
CA ALA A 285 -16.47 -15.09 -0.73
C ALA A 285 -16.35 -13.74 -1.45
N VAL A 286 -15.76 -12.72 -0.80
CA VAL A 286 -15.48 -11.42 -1.44
C VAL A 286 -14.46 -11.56 -2.57
N ALA A 287 -13.40 -12.36 -2.39
CA ALA A 287 -12.40 -12.57 -3.43
C ALA A 287 -13.01 -13.24 -4.68
N ARG A 288 -13.89 -14.21 -4.51
CA ARG A 288 -14.63 -14.87 -5.60
C ARG A 288 -15.65 -13.93 -6.25
N LEU A 289 -16.38 -13.13 -5.47
CA LEU A 289 -17.23 -12.07 -6.01
C LEU A 289 -16.42 -11.12 -6.90
N PHE A 290 -15.25 -10.68 -6.44
CA PHE A 290 -14.37 -9.86 -7.27
C PHE A 290 -13.86 -10.59 -8.51
N ARG A 291 -13.52 -11.87 -8.40
CA ARG A 291 -13.11 -12.72 -9.53
C ARG A 291 -14.19 -12.76 -10.62
N ASP A 292 -15.43 -12.92 -10.20
CA ASP A 292 -16.56 -13.25 -11.07
C ASP A 292 -17.25 -11.99 -11.62
N TYR A 293 -17.39 -10.94 -10.80
CA TYR A 293 -18.07 -9.69 -11.17
C TYR A 293 -17.14 -8.50 -11.42
N GLY A 294 -15.87 -8.57 -11.07
CA GLY A 294 -14.96 -7.45 -11.27
C GLY A 294 -14.65 -7.19 -12.76
N TYR A 295 -14.50 -5.92 -13.11
CA TYR A 295 -14.26 -5.50 -14.50
C TYR A 295 -12.88 -5.93 -14.97
N ARG A 296 -12.80 -6.52 -16.16
CA ARG A 296 -11.56 -7.00 -16.78
C ARG A 296 -11.20 -6.27 -18.08
N ARG A 297 -12.07 -5.42 -18.63
CA ARG A 297 -11.81 -4.69 -19.88
C ARG A 297 -10.70 -3.66 -19.77
N LEU A 298 -10.87 -2.64 -18.93
CA LEU A 298 -9.91 -1.53 -18.80
C LEU A 298 -9.04 -1.71 -17.56
N ARG A 299 -7.72 -1.83 -17.74
CA ARG A 299 -6.76 -1.99 -16.63
C ARG A 299 -6.85 -0.86 -15.58
N GLY A 300 -7.14 0.36 -16.02
CA GLY A 300 -7.35 1.53 -15.16
C GLY A 300 -8.67 1.52 -14.37
N ARG A 301 -9.62 0.65 -14.74
CA ARG A 301 -10.95 0.49 -14.12
C ARG A 301 -11.20 -0.92 -13.55
N ALA A 302 -10.16 -1.76 -13.43
CA ALA A 302 -10.30 -3.18 -13.06
C ALA A 302 -10.21 -3.50 -11.56
N ARG A 303 -10.12 -2.50 -10.68
CA ARG A 303 -10.03 -2.69 -9.22
C ARG A 303 -11.43 -2.81 -8.61
N LEU A 304 -11.55 -3.57 -7.51
CA LEU A 304 -12.81 -3.78 -6.78
C LEU A 304 -13.52 -2.47 -6.42
N LYS A 305 -12.77 -1.43 -6.08
CA LYS A 305 -13.32 -0.09 -5.81
C LYS A 305 -14.27 0.46 -6.88
N PHE A 306 -14.05 0.14 -8.16
CA PHE A 306 -14.94 0.61 -9.23
C PHE A 306 -16.24 -0.19 -9.29
N LEU A 307 -16.18 -1.50 -9.02
CA LEU A 307 -17.36 -2.34 -8.92
C LEU A 307 -18.24 -1.89 -7.75
N VAL A 308 -17.64 -1.69 -6.57
CA VAL A 308 -18.34 -1.21 -5.37
C VAL A 308 -18.92 0.18 -5.59
N ALA A 309 -18.18 1.10 -6.20
CA ALA A 309 -18.69 2.43 -6.53
C ALA A 309 -19.88 2.42 -7.49
N ASP A 310 -19.88 1.50 -8.48
CA ASP A 310 -20.99 1.36 -9.42
C ASP A 310 -22.19 0.61 -8.83
N TRP A 311 -21.96 -0.31 -7.87
CA TRP A 311 -23.03 -1.14 -7.28
C TRP A 311 -23.68 -0.52 -6.04
N GLY A 312 -22.92 0.23 -5.24
CA GLY A 312 -23.30 0.53 -3.86
C GLY A 312 -23.06 -0.67 -2.92
N VAL A 313 -22.93 -0.39 -1.63
CA VAL A 313 -22.67 -1.40 -0.59
C VAL A 313 -23.85 -2.34 -0.38
N GLU A 314 -25.08 -1.87 -0.59
CA GLU A 314 -26.30 -2.65 -0.39
C GLU A 314 -26.40 -3.77 -1.43
N LYS A 315 -26.17 -3.45 -2.72
CA LYS A 315 -26.13 -4.46 -3.77
C LYS A 315 -24.95 -5.40 -3.58
N PHE A 316 -23.78 -4.87 -3.22
CA PHE A 316 -22.60 -5.70 -2.95
C PHE A 316 -22.87 -6.72 -1.84
N ARG A 317 -23.40 -6.28 -0.69
CA ARG A 317 -23.76 -7.13 0.44
C ARG A 317 -24.76 -8.21 0.04
N ARG A 318 -25.84 -7.83 -0.66
CA ARG A 318 -26.87 -8.79 -1.09
C ARG A 318 -26.27 -9.91 -1.95
N ILE A 319 -25.46 -9.56 -2.97
CA ILE A 319 -24.83 -10.55 -3.85
C ILE A 319 -23.85 -11.44 -3.06
N LEU A 320 -23.06 -10.86 -2.16
CA LEU A 320 -22.15 -11.61 -1.29
C LEU A 320 -22.91 -12.65 -0.43
N GLU A 321 -24.00 -12.23 0.21
CA GLU A 321 -24.79 -13.08 1.10
C GLU A 321 -25.57 -14.16 0.33
N GLU A 322 -26.22 -13.80 -0.79
CA GLU A 322 -27.09 -14.70 -1.55
C GLU A 322 -26.32 -15.71 -2.41
N GLU A 323 -25.27 -15.28 -3.11
CA GLU A 323 -24.61 -16.11 -4.12
C GLU A 323 -23.34 -16.81 -3.61
N TYR A 324 -22.67 -16.27 -2.59
CA TYR A 324 -21.37 -16.77 -2.14
C TYR A 324 -21.40 -17.35 -0.72
N LEU A 325 -22.07 -16.68 0.22
CA LEU A 325 -22.17 -17.16 1.61
C LEU A 325 -23.35 -18.09 1.84
N GLY A 326 -24.44 -17.92 1.09
CA GLY A 326 -25.69 -18.65 1.29
C GLY A 326 -26.41 -18.31 2.61
N ARG A 327 -26.04 -17.18 3.23
CA ARG A 327 -26.60 -16.70 4.51
C ARG A 327 -26.36 -15.21 4.68
N PRO A 328 -27.23 -14.51 5.45
CA PRO A 328 -26.96 -13.14 5.85
C PRO A 328 -25.80 -13.07 6.85
N LEU A 329 -25.07 -11.96 6.84
CA LEU A 329 -24.19 -11.57 7.92
C LEU A 329 -24.98 -10.72 8.93
N PRO A 330 -24.73 -10.86 10.26
CA PRO A 330 -25.31 -9.99 11.26
C PRO A 330 -25.03 -8.51 10.94
N ASP A 331 -26.00 -7.65 11.20
CA ASP A 331 -25.75 -6.20 11.16
C ASP A 331 -24.71 -5.83 12.23
N GLY A 332 -23.95 -4.75 11.99
CA GLY A 332 -22.85 -4.40 12.87
C GLY A 332 -22.58 -2.90 12.93
N PRO A 333 -22.17 -2.38 14.10
CA PRO A 333 -21.73 -1.00 14.20
C PRO A 333 -20.37 -0.81 13.53
N ALA A 334 -20.07 0.43 13.17
CA ALA A 334 -18.70 0.85 12.90
C ALA A 334 -17.85 0.75 14.20
N PRO A 335 -16.52 0.68 14.09
CA PRO A 335 -15.63 0.47 15.21
C PRO A 335 -15.45 1.78 15.96
N SER A 336 -15.20 1.70 17.27
CA SER A 336 -14.78 2.86 18.05
C SER A 336 -13.35 3.22 17.68
N LEU A 337 -13.11 4.46 17.27
CA LEU A 337 -11.77 4.96 16.95
C LEU A 337 -11.09 5.53 18.21
N PRO A 338 -9.76 5.42 18.34
CA PRO A 338 -8.99 6.02 19.42
C PRO A 338 -8.97 7.55 19.30
N PRO A 339 -8.57 8.29 20.35
CA PRO A 339 -8.45 9.75 20.29
C PRO A 339 -7.35 10.23 19.33
N ALA A 340 -6.30 9.44 19.12
CA ALA A 340 -5.17 9.76 18.26
C ALA A 340 -4.75 8.57 17.39
N PRO A 341 -4.11 8.79 16.23
CA PRO A 341 -3.65 7.72 15.34
C PRO A 341 -2.55 6.87 15.99
N ILE A 342 -2.51 5.60 15.62
CA ILE A 342 -1.59 4.61 16.19
C ILE A 342 -0.53 4.23 15.14
N ASP A 343 0.74 4.52 15.41
CA ASP A 343 1.87 4.15 14.55
C ASP A 343 2.87 3.19 15.20
N HIS A 344 2.70 2.94 16.50
CA HIS A 344 3.51 2.06 17.35
C HIS A 344 4.97 2.45 17.56
N ILE A 345 5.37 3.69 17.28
CA ILE A 345 6.76 4.13 17.46
C ILE A 345 7.03 4.55 18.91
N GLY A 346 8.19 4.17 19.44
CA GLY A 346 8.55 4.36 20.85
C GLY A 346 8.40 3.09 21.69
N VAL A 347 8.42 3.27 23.01
CA VAL A 347 8.25 2.20 23.99
C VAL A 347 6.79 2.14 24.41
N HIS A 348 6.22 0.95 24.42
CA HIS A 348 4.82 0.72 24.75
C HIS A 348 4.66 -0.55 25.59
N PRO A 349 3.74 -0.57 26.57
CA PRO A 349 3.48 -1.75 27.37
C PRO A 349 2.74 -2.82 26.56
N GLN A 350 3.05 -4.08 26.86
CA GLN A 350 2.28 -5.26 26.44
C GLN A 350 1.33 -5.70 27.54
N ARG A 351 0.32 -6.51 27.16
CA ARG A 351 -0.65 -7.09 28.10
C ARG A 351 -0.04 -8.06 29.13
N ASP A 352 1.13 -8.62 28.84
CA ASP A 352 1.84 -9.58 29.70
C ASP A 352 2.81 -8.91 30.69
N GLY A 353 2.88 -7.57 30.68
CA GLY A 353 3.76 -6.79 31.53
C GLY A 353 5.15 -6.52 30.93
N LEU A 354 5.48 -7.08 29.76
CA LEU A 354 6.65 -6.70 28.98
C LEU A 354 6.38 -5.41 28.19
N SER A 355 7.37 -4.97 27.40
CA SER A 355 7.23 -3.87 26.46
C SER A 355 7.44 -4.31 25.02
N TYR A 356 7.01 -3.50 24.07
CA TYR A 356 7.53 -3.53 22.70
C TYR A 356 8.18 -2.18 22.36
N VAL A 357 9.16 -2.23 21.49
CA VAL A 357 9.91 -1.04 21.04
C VAL A 357 9.75 -0.89 19.54
N GLY A 358 8.99 0.13 19.13
CA GLY A 358 8.87 0.52 17.73
C GLY A 358 9.96 1.49 17.31
N ALA A 359 10.63 1.20 16.20
CA ALA A 359 11.75 1.99 15.68
C ALA A 359 11.53 2.39 14.22
N ALA A 360 11.95 3.62 13.90
CA ALA A 360 11.82 4.21 12.59
C ALA A 360 13.15 4.14 11.80
N PRO A 361 13.21 3.35 10.71
CA PRO A 361 14.17 3.58 9.65
C PRO A 361 13.78 4.82 8.84
N LEU A 362 14.73 5.32 8.05
CA LEU A 362 14.49 6.44 7.15
C LEU A 362 13.69 5.97 5.92
N ALA A 363 12.40 6.32 5.87
CA ALA A 363 11.49 5.94 4.78
C ALA A 363 11.51 4.43 4.44
N GLY A 364 11.63 3.57 5.45
CA GLY A 364 11.69 2.11 5.29
C GLY A 364 13.00 1.55 4.75
N ARG A 365 14.03 2.37 4.51
CA ARG A 365 15.32 1.89 3.97
C ARG A 365 16.13 1.16 5.02
N LEU A 366 16.45 -0.09 4.74
CA LEU A 366 17.32 -0.97 5.54
C LEU A 366 18.48 -1.47 4.67
N SER A 367 19.13 -2.54 5.12
CA SER A 367 20.05 -3.36 4.36
C SER A 367 20.04 -4.79 4.91
N GLY A 368 20.59 -5.75 4.18
CA GLY A 368 20.82 -7.10 4.71
C GLY A 368 21.63 -7.08 6.01
N THR A 369 22.69 -6.27 6.06
CA THR A 369 23.50 -6.07 7.28
C THR A 369 22.67 -5.56 8.46
N LYS A 370 21.79 -4.57 8.24
CA LYS A 370 20.91 -4.05 9.31
C LYS A 370 19.87 -5.08 9.75
N LEU A 371 19.35 -5.89 8.83
CA LEU A 371 18.42 -6.97 9.15
C LEU A 371 19.08 -8.07 9.99
N ALA A 372 20.33 -8.43 9.69
CA ALA A 372 21.09 -9.38 10.50
C ALA A 372 21.32 -8.84 11.92
N ALA A 373 21.79 -7.61 12.05
CA ALA A 373 21.97 -6.97 13.35
C ALA A 373 20.65 -6.84 14.13
N LEU A 374 19.55 -6.47 13.46
CA LEU A 374 18.22 -6.42 14.08
C LEU A 374 17.78 -7.78 14.61
N ALA A 375 18.08 -8.88 13.90
CA ALA A 375 17.76 -10.22 14.37
C ALA A 375 18.50 -10.55 15.67
N ASP A 376 19.79 -10.20 15.75
CA ASP A 376 20.60 -10.42 16.95
C ASP A 376 20.09 -9.58 18.13
N LEU A 377 19.75 -8.31 17.89
CA LEU A 377 19.18 -7.43 18.92
C LEU A 377 17.81 -7.91 19.40
N ALA A 378 16.97 -8.43 18.50
CA ALA A 378 15.66 -8.94 18.87
C ALA A 378 15.75 -10.19 19.77
N GLU A 379 16.78 -11.03 19.61
CA GLU A 379 17.04 -12.18 20.48
C GLU A 379 17.73 -11.80 21.79
N SER A 380 18.64 -10.82 21.77
CA SER A 380 19.38 -10.43 22.97
C SER A 380 18.54 -9.62 23.97
N HIS A 381 17.57 -8.85 23.47
CA HIS A 381 16.75 -7.94 24.29
C HIS A 381 15.28 -8.37 24.42
N GLY A 382 14.83 -9.35 23.63
CA GLY A 382 13.45 -9.81 23.62
C GLY A 382 13.33 -11.28 23.22
N SER A 383 12.24 -11.63 22.54
CA SER A 383 11.97 -13.04 22.17
C SER A 383 12.40 -13.41 20.76
N GLY A 384 13.12 -12.54 20.05
CA GLY A 384 13.37 -12.65 18.61
C GLY A 384 12.15 -12.35 17.73
N ARG A 385 11.01 -11.92 18.29
CA ARG A 385 9.81 -11.54 17.51
C ARG A 385 9.94 -10.11 17.01
N VAL A 386 9.87 -9.93 15.70
CA VAL A 386 9.84 -8.63 15.02
C VAL A 386 8.55 -8.45 14.24
N ARG A 387 8.09 -7.20 14.14
CA ARG A 387 6.87 -6.84 13.41
C ARG A 387 7.18 -5.71 12.45
N LEU A 388 6.79 -5.84 11.20
CA LEU A 388 6.84 -4.75 10.23
C LEU A 388 5.54 -3.95 10.30
N THR A 389 5.60 -2.64 10.11
CA THR A 389 4.40 -1.79 10.18
C THR A 389 3.87 -1.43 8.80
N PRO A 390 2.56 -1.14 8.68
CA PRO A 390 2.01 -0.58 7.44
C PRO A 390 2.47 0.86 7.18
N TYR A 391 3.43 1.39 7.95
CA TYR A 391 3.99 2.74 7.82
C TYR A 391 5.49 2.72 7.51
N GLN A 392 6.05 1.58 7.10
CA GLN A 392 7.48 1.37 6.77
C GLN A 392 8.43 1.39 7.98
N LYS A 393 7.93 0.99 9.16
CA LYS A 393 8.69 0.89 10.40
C LYS A 393 8.73 -0.57 10.88
N LEU A 394 9.32 -0.79 12.04
CA LEU A 394 9.37 -2.10 12.68
C LEU A 394 9.27 -2.02 14.20
N LEU A 395 8.90 -3.12 14.83
CA LEU A 395 8.86 -3.30 16.28
C LEU A 395 9.69 -4.51 16.67
N VAL A 396 10.36 -4.43 17.81
CA VAL A 396 10.87 -5.58 18.55
C VAL A 396 9.93 -5.84 19.73
N LEU A 397 9.43 -7.06 19.86
CA LEU A 397 8.53 -7.45 20.93
C LEU A 397 9.29 -8.08 22.11
N ASP A 398 8.60 -8.14 23.23
CA ASP A 398 8.89 -8.92 24.44
C ASP A 398 10.11 -8.44 25.20
N VAL A 399 10.24 -7.12 25.28
CA VAL A 399 11.40 -6.45 25.84
C VAL A 399 11.15 -6.15 27.31
N ALA A 400 11.97 -6.73 28.19
CA ALA A 400 11.88 -6.51 29.62
C ALA A 400 12.49 -5.15 30.04
N ASP A 401 13.63 -4.79 29.47
CA ASP A 401 14.29 -3.49 29.66
C ASP A 401 14.48 -2.79 28.30
N PRO A 402 13.65 -1.79 27.96
CA PRO A 402 13.72 -1.11 26.68
C PRO A 402 14.95 -0.24 26.44
N GLU A 403 15.57 0.35 27.47
CA GLU A 403 16.59 1.38 27.28
C GLU A 403 17.87 0.85 26.58
N PRO A 404 18.43 -0.32 26.96
CA PRO A 404 19.56 -0.91 26.24
C PRO A 404 19.25 -1.19 24.77
N LEU A 405 18.07 -1.75 24.48
CA LEU A 405 17.65 -2.01 23.10
C LEU A 405 17.54 -0.72 22.29
N ILE A 406 17.02 0.36 22.88
CA ILE A 406 16.92 1.66 22.21
C ILE A 406 18.30 2.19 21.81
N ALA A 407 19.30 2.06 22.70
CA ALA A 407 20.67 2.46 22.40
C ALA A 407 21.25 1.65 21.24
N ASP A 408 21.13 0.33 21.29
CA ASP A 408 21.70 -0.57 20.27
C ASP A 408 20.98 -0.41 18.90
N LEU A 409 19.66 -0.21 18.89
CA LEU A 409 18.91 0.09 17.67
C LEU A 409 19.42 1.38 17.01
N ALA A 410 19.76 2.39 17.81
CA ALA A 410 20.27 3.65 17.30
C ALA A 410 21.62 3.49 16.58
N GLU A 411 22.49 2.59 17.05
CA GLU A 411 23.80 2.30 16.42
C GLU A 411 23.65 1.76 15.00
N ILE A 412 22.58 0.99 14.72
CA ILE A 412 22.27 0.50 13.36
C ILE A 412 21.35 1.45 12.57
N GLY A 413 21.09 2.64 13.11
CA GLY A 413 20.33 3.71 12.46
C GLY A 413 18.81 3.51 12.53
N LEU A 414 18.30 2.77 13.51
CA LEU A 414 16.88 2.58 13.79
C LEU A 414 16.52 3.38 15.04
N GLN A 415 15.67 4.40 14.89
CA GLN A 415 15.39 5.34 15.99
C GLN A 415 14.07 4.99 16.67
N ALA A 416 14.10 4.61 17.95
CA ALA A 416 12.89 4.45 18.77
C ALA A 416 12.33 5.80 19.27
N ARG A 417 13.17 6.84 19.33
CA ARG A 417 12.79 8.23 19.64
C ARG A 417 13.13 9.16 18.46
N PRO A 418 12.52 8.95 17.28
CA PRO A 418 12.84 9.74 16.09
C PRO A 418 12.29 11.17 16.20
N SER A 419 12.84 12.08 15.40
CA SER A 419 12.17 13.34 15.11
C SER A 419 10.79 13.09 14.48
N PRO A 420 9.84 14.04 14.57
CA PRO A 420 8.55 13.89 13.89
C PRO A 420 8.69 13.70 12.37
N TRP A 421 9.69 14.32 11.75
CA TRP A 421 9.96 14.18 10.32
C TRP A 421 10.37 12.76 9.94
N ARG A 422 11.27 12.14 10.71
CA ARG A 422 11.68 10.75 10.48
C ARG A 422 10.54 9.77 10.79
N ARG A 423 9.74 10.05 11.82
CA ARG A 423 8.57 9.27 12.22
C ARG A 423 7.50 9.27 11.13
N ASN A 424 7.15 10.44 10.61
CA ASN A 424 5.94 10.65 9.82
C ASN A 424 6.18 10.75 8.31
N THR A 425 7.43 10.58 7.85
CA THR A 425 7.75 10.51 6.43
C THR A 425 7.65 9.07 5.90
N MET A 426 6.99 8.90 4.76
CA MET A 426 7.02 7.68 3.95
C MET A 426 7.47 8.01 2.53
N ALA A 427 8.14 7.04 1.88
CA ALA A 427 8.54 7.17 0.49
C ALA A 427 8.36 5.87 -0.28
N CYS A 428 7.94 5.96 -1.53
CA CYS A 428 7.92 4.79 -2.41
C CYS A 428 9.34 4.45 -2.90
N THR A 429 9.49 3.43 -3.74
CA THR A 429 10.78 3.05 -4.31
C THR A 429 11.42 4.14 -5.19
N GLY A 430 10.62 4.95 -5.88
CA GLY A 430 11.14 6.04 -6.72
C GLY A 430 11.90 5.57 -7.96
N ILE A 431 12.51 6.53 -8.66
CA ILE A 431 13.20 6.28 -9.93
C ILE A 431 14.42 5.37 -9.80
N GLU A 432 14.97 5.20 -8.59
CA GLU A 432 16.13 4.33 -8.33
C GLU A 432 15.91 2.91 -8.88
N TYR A 433 14.72 2.33 -8.67
CA TYR A 433 14.38 0.99 -9.18
C TYR A 433 13.03 0.88 -9.87
N CYS A 434 12.12 1.85 -9.72
CA CYS A 434 10.76 1.73 -10.25
C CYS A 434 10.66 2.23 -11.70
N LYS A 435 10.21 1.35 -12.58
CA LYS A 435 9.99 1.69 -14.01
C LYS A 435 8.86 2.68 -14.28
N LEU A 436 8.01 2.93 -13.31
CA LEU A 436 6.88 3.86 -13.43
C LEU A 436 7.18 5.22 -12.81
N ALA A 437 8.30 5.35 -12.10
CA ALA A 437 8.66 6.58 -11.42
C ALA A 437 9.22 7.62 -12.40
N ILE A 438 8.91 8.87 -12.09
CA ILE A 438 9.34 10.07 -12.82
C ILE A 438 10.41 10.82 -12.02
N VAL A 439 10.47 10.61 -10.70
CA VAL A 439 11.42 11.30 -9.81
C VAL A 439 11.98 10.35 -8.75
N GLU A 440 13.12 10.70 -8.19
CA GLU A 440 13.69 10.04 -7.02
C GLU A 440 12.83 10.29 -5.77
N THR A 441 12.71 9.30 -4.87
CA THR A 441 11.93 9.44 -3.64
C THR A 441 12.60 9.02 -2.35
N LYS A 442 13.39 7.93 -2.31
CA LYS A 442 13.93 7.42 -1.05
C LYS A 442 15.10 8.28 -0.55
N ASP A 443 16.04 8.62 -1.43
CA ASP A 443 17.15 9.51 -1.09
C ASP A 443 16.69 10.98 -0.94
N ARG A 444 15.64 11.35 -1.66
CA ARG A 444 14.95 12.64 -1.54
C ARG A 444 14.30 12.76 -0.17
N ALA A 445 13.59 11.72 0.28
CA ALA A 445 13.01 11.68 1.62
C ALA A 445 14.10 11.73 2.70
N ALA A 446 15.22 11.03 2.48
CA ALA A 446 16.36 11.08 3.39
C ALA A 446 16.93 12.50 3.54
N THR A 447 17.18 13.17 2.41
CA THR A 447 17.64 14.56 2.37
C THR A 447 16.62 15.50 3.02
N LEU A 448 15.34 15.36 2.69
CA LEU A 448 14.27 16.18 3.25
C LEU A 448 14.20 16.07 4.77
N VAL A 449 14.17 14.84 5.30
CA VAL A 449 14.15 14.60 6.76
C VAL A 449 15.38 15.20 7.43
N SER A 450 16.58 14.98 6.88
CA SER A 450 17.82 15.55 7.42
C SER A 450 17.78 17.09 7.47
N GLU A 451 17.24 17.74 6.44
CA GLU A 451 17.14 19.20 6.41
C GLU A 451 16.08 19.72 7.40
N LEU A 452 14.90 19.10 7.45
CA LEU A 452 13.84 19.51 8.38
C LEU A 452 14.23 19.28 9.86
N GLU A 453 14.95 18.19 10.16
CA GLU A 453 15.50 17.93 11.50
C GLU A 453 16.43 19.05 11.98
N LYS A 454 17.20 19.68 11.07
CA LYS A 454 18.09 20.81 11.38
C LYS A 454 17.32 22.13 11.48
N ARG A 455 16.47 22.42 10.48
CA ARG A 455 15.84 23.74 10.32
C ARG A 455 14.66 23.97 11.26
N LEU A 456 13.97 22.90 11.61
CA LEU A 456 12.79 22.90 12.49
C LEU A 456 13.09 22.18 13.80
N SER A 457 14.35 22.21 14.25
CA SER A 457 14.75 21.62 15.52
C SER A 457 13.97 22.26 16.68
N GLY A 458 13.26 21.46 17.46
CA GLY A 458 12.44 21.92 18.59
C GLY A 458 11.01 22.31 18.24
N GLU A 459 10.62 22.31 16.95
CA GLU A 459 9.22 22.46 16.56
C GLU A 459 8.50 21.11 16.75
N GLU A 460 7.48 21.09 17.60
CA GLU A 460 6.61 19.93 17.75
C GLU A 460 5.48 19.96 16.73
N THR A 461 5.51 19.01 15.80
CA THR A 461 4.49 18.86 14.78
C THR A 461 4.24 17.40 14.46
N ALA A 462 3.00 17.05 14.11
CA ALA A 462 2.61 15.69 13.72
C ALA A 462 2.42 15.52 12.20
N LEU A 463 2.94 16.46 11.40
CA LEU A 463 2.75 16.47 9.95
C LEU A 463 3.29 15.21 9.28
N THR A 464 2.43 14.58 8.48
CA THR A 464 2.78 13.44 7.63
C THR A 464 3.25 13.89 6.25
N VAL A 465 4.35 13.30 5.79
CA VAL A 465 4.95 13.62 4.48
C VAL A 465 5.09 12.37 3.63
N ASN A 466 4.38 12.32 2.51
CA ASN A 466 4.30 11.13 1.68
C ASN A 466 4.90 11.35 0.28
N VAL A 467 6.15 10.90 0.08
CA VAL A 467 6.95 11.12 -1.13
C VAL A 467 6.69 10.03 -2.17
N ASN A 468 6.06 10.38 -3.30
CA ASN A 468 5.69 9.42 -4.36
C ASN A 468 6.33 9.79 -5.69
N GLY A 469 6.91 8.79 -6.38
CA GLY A 469 7.65 9.03 -7.62
C GLY A 469 6.77 9.18 -8.86
N CYS A 470 5.47 8.85 -8.75
CA CYS A 470 4.51 8.92 -9.86
C CYS A 470 3.05 8.94 -9.34
N PRO A 471 2.05 9.12 -10.21
CA PRO A 471 0.63 9.14 -9.84
C PRO A 471 0.04 7.84 -9.26
N ASN A 472 0.80 6.73 -9.22
CA ASN A 472 0.30 5.46 -8.68
C ASN A 472 0.07 5.48 -7.16
N SER A 473 0.67 6.44 -6.45
CA SER A 473 0.46 6.66 -5.01
C SER A 473 0.77 5.42 -4.16
N CYS A 474 1.94 4.80 -4.39
CA CYS A 474 2.37 3.63 -3.62
C CYS A 474 2.69 3.98 -2.16
N ALA A 475 3.14 5.20 -1.89
CA ALA A 475 3.32 5.78 -0.56
C ALA A 475 2.22 6.82 -0.25
N ARG A 476 1.02 6.66 -0.80
CA ARG A 476 -0.22 7.29 -0.29
C ARG A 476 -0.26 8.83 -0.32
N THR A 477 0.03 9.44 -1.47
CA THR A 477 -0.04 10.89 -1.69
C THR A 477 -1.30 11.55 -1.15
N GLN A 478 -2.48 10.98 -1.39
CA GLN A 478 -3.75 11.67 -1.15
C GLN A 478 -4.17 11.73 0.32
N VAL A 479 -3.53 10.95 1.18
CA VAL A 479 -3.94 10.77 2.59
C VAL A 479 -2.76 11.10 3.51
N ALA A 480 -2.10 12.22 3.19
CA ALA A 480 -1.04 12.82 3.97
C ALA A 480 -1.32 14.31 4.14
N ASP A 481 -0.82 14.88 5.23
CA ASP A 481 -0.83 16.33 5.43
C ASP A 481 -0.09 17.01 4.28
N ILE A 482 1.08 16.48 3.91
CA ILE A 482 1.87 16.91 2.76
C ILE A 482 2.10 15.71 1.83
N GLY A 483 1.20 15.56 0.86
CA GLY A 483 1.27 14.55 -0.18
C GLY A 483 2.05 15.03 -1.40
N LEU A 484 3.09 14.30 -1.79
CA LEU A 484 3.96 14.69 -2.91
C LEU A 484 3.83 13.69 -4.06
N LYS A 485 3.34 14.16 -5.22
CA LYS A 485 3.16 13.37 -6.45
C LYS A 485 4.20 13.75 -7.50
N GLY A 486 5.16 12.88 -7.71
CA GLY A 486 6.27 13.06 -8.65
C GLY A 486 5.83 13.28 -10.09
N GLN A 487 6.43 14.28 -10.72
CA GLN A 487 6.28 14.66 -12.12
C GLN A 487 7.46 15.55 -12.54
N LEU A 488 7.59 15.85 -13.84
CA LEU A 488 8.45 16.94 -14.27
C LEU A 488 7.76 18.30 -14.01
N VAL A 489 8.55 19.28 -13.61
CA VAL A 489 8.14 20.67 -13.38
C VAL A 489 9.13 21.61 -14.06
N ALA A 490 8.71 22.84 -14.37
CA ALA A 490 9.62 23.87 -14.85
C ALA A 490 10.34 24.52 -13.66
N ASP A 491 11.66 24.68 -13.74
CA ASP A 491 12.42 25.55 -12.83
C ASP A 491 12.24 27.03 -13.20
N GLU A 492 12.88 27.93 -12.43
CA GLU A 492 12.90 29.38 -12.67
C GLU A 492 13.40 29.78 -14.07
N ASN A 493 14.19 28.92 -14.73
CA ASN A 493 14.74 29.13 -16.06
C ASN A 493 13.90 28.44 -17.15
N GLY A 494 12.73 27.89 -16.80
CA GLY A 494 11.84 27.18 -17.72
C GLY A 494 12.31 25.76 -18.11
N ARG A 495 13.39 25.24 -17.51
CA ARG A 495 13.90 23.90 -17.79
C ARG A 495 13.06 22.86 -17.06
N GLN A 496 12.78 21.73 -17.71
CA GLN A 496 12.09 20.62 -17.08
C GLN A 496 13.04 19.89 -16.12
N VAL A 497 12.68 19.86 -14.84
CA VAL A 497 13.42 19.20 -13.76
C VAL A 497 12.49 18.30 -12.96
N GLU A 498 13.06 17.42 -12.14
CA GLU A 498 12.27 16.64 -11.18
C GLU A 498 11.52 17.57 -10.20
N GLY A 499 10.27 17.24 -9.92
CA GLY A 499 9.50 17.93 -8.90
C GLY A 499 8.22 17.20 -8.52
N PHE A 500 7.36 17.90 -7.78
CA PHE A 500 6.18 17.31 -7.18
C PHE A 500 4.96 18.21 -7.40
N GLN A 501 3.83 17.62 -7.78
CA GLN A 501 2.52 18.22 -7.46
C GLN A 501 2.23 17.97 -5.99
N ILE A 502 1.80 19.00 -5.28
CA ILE A 502 1.50 18.92 -3.86
C ILE A 502 0.00 18.70 -3.64
N HIS A 503 -0.32 17.85 -2.66
CA HIS A 503 -1.65 17.61 -2.12
C HIS A 503 -1.61 17.93 -0.62
N LEU A 504 -2.56 18.70 -0.10
CA LEU A 504 -2.51 19.19 1.29
C LEU A 504 -3.73 18.77 2.10
N GLY A 505 -3.52 18.39 3.36
CA GLY A 505 -4.59 18.12 4.33
C GLY A 505 -5.37 16.83 4.04
N GLY A 506 -4.70 15.80 3.51
CA GLY A 506 -5.29 14.48 3.37
C GLY A 506 -5.07 13.64 4.62
N THR A 507 -6.04 12.83 5.02
CA THR A 507 -5.90 11.92 6.16
C THR A 507 -6.81 10.71 6.04
N LEU A 508 -6.50 9.67 6.79
CA LEU A 508 -7.38 8.51 7.01
C LEU A 508 -8.14 8.70 8.34
N SER A 509 -9.32 8.09 8.46
CA SER A 509 -10.14 8.08 9.69
C SER A 509 -9.58 7.09 10.71
N LEU A 510 -8.36 7.28 11.19
CA LEU A 510 -7.73 6.34 12.13
C LEU A 510 -7.93 6.72 13.61
N SER A 511 -8.59 7.84 13.86
CA SER A 511 -8.87 8.38 15.20
C SER A 511 -10.08 9.31 15.18
N THR A 512 -10.66 9.62 16.34
CA THR A 512 -11.74 10.61 16.46
C THR A 512 -11.27 12.04 16.16
N ALA A 513 -9.96 12.30 16.19
CA ALA A 513 -9.37 13.57 15.80
C ALA A 513 -9.21 13.74 14.28
N GLN A 514 -9.51 12.70 13.49
CA GLN A 514 -9.33 12.70 12.05
C GLN A 514 -10.63 12.33 11.33
N GLU A 515 -11.07 13.22 10.46
CA GLU A 515 -12.11 12.91 9.47
C GLU A 515 -11.44 12.52 8.16
N GLY A 516 -11.63 11.27 7.72
CA GLY A 516 -11.00 10.74 6.52
C GLY A 516 -11.33 11.57 5.28
N GLY A 517 -10.29 11.95 4.54
CA GLY A 517 -10.42 12.87 3.43
C GLY A 517 -9.19 12.89 2.53
N PHE A 518 -9.39 13.23 1.26
CA PHE A 518 -8.28 13.39 0.33
C PHE A 518 -7.75 14.82 0.35
N GLY A 519 -6.42 14.94 0.30
CA GLY A 519 -5.76 16.24 0.28
C GLY A 519 -6.18 17.11 -0.91
N LYS A 520 -6.39 18.40 -0.65
CA LYS A 520 -6.74 19.44 -1.63
C LYS A 520 -5.63 19.57 -2.67
N LYS A 521 -6.02 19.61 -3.94
CA LYS A 521 -5.13 19.96 -5.06
C LYS A 521 -5.35 21.43 -5.40
N LEU A 522 -4.34 22.27 -5.15
CA LEU A 522 -4.36 23.64 -5.62
C LEU A 522 -3.88 23.72 -7.07
N ARG A 523 -4.52 24.58 -7.86
CA ARG A 523 -4.14 24.78 -9.26
C ARG A 523 -2.75 25.39 -9.32
N GLY A 524 -1.82 24.69 -9.98
CA GLY A 524 -0.46 25.18 -10.17
C GLY A 524 0.48 24.94 -8.98
N LEU A 525 0.00 24.47 -7.82
CA LEU A 525 0.85 24.20 -6.66
C LEU A 525 1.79 23.02 -6.94
N LYS A 526 3.05 23.37 -7.14
CA LYS A 526 4.16 22.48 -7.46
C LYS A 526 5.43 23.02 -6.83
N THR A 527 6.36 22.13 -6.53
CA THR A 527 7.72 22.49 -6.12
C THR A 527 8.73 21.66 -6.91
N THR A 528 9.91 22.23 -7.17
CA THR A 528 11.02 21.45 -7.68
C THR A 528 11.52 20.49 -6.59
N ALA A 529 12.22 19.43 -6.98
CA ALA A 529 12.82 18.53 -6.01
C ALA A 529 13.93 19.21 -5.18
N ALA A 530 14.53 20.28 -5.70
CA ALA A 530 15.55 21.08 -5.00
C ALA A 530 14.92 21.98 -3.94
N ASP A 531 13.80 22.64 -4.25
CA ASP A 531 13.12 23.60 -3.36
C ASP A 531 12.16 22.92 -2.37
N LEU A 532 12.10 21.59 -2.37
CA LEU A 532 11.18 20.82 -1.53
C LEU A 532 11.41 21.09 -0.02
N PRO A 533 12.64 21.11 0.53
CA PRO A 533 12.85 21.46 1.94
C PRO A 533 12.34 22.85 2.28
N ASP A 534 12.60 23.85 1.42
CA ASP A 534 12.18 25.24 1.63
C ASP A 534 10.65 25.37 1.61
N TYR A 535 9.99 24.64 0.71
CA TYR A 535 8.52 24.58 0.65
C TYR A 535 7.93 24.00 1.94
N VAL A 536 8.42 22.83 2.37
CA VAL A 536 7.89 22.16 3.56
C VAL A 536 8.15 22.98 4.83
N GLU A 537 9.32 23.60 4.94
CA GLU A 537 9.64 24.50 6.05
C GLU A 537 8.69 25.70 6.09
N ARG A 538 8.53 26.42 4.97
CA ARG A 538 7.65 27.59 4.89
C ARG A 538 6.22 27.23 5.27
N LEU A 539 5.69 26.15 4.70
CA LEU A 539 4.34 25.67 4.96
C LEU A 539 4.14 25.29 6.43
N THR A 540 5.14 24.62 7.02
CA THR A 540 5.09 24.21 8.43
C THR A 540 5.09 25.43 9.34
N ARG A 541 5.97 26.42 9.11
CA ARG A 541 6.01 27.65 9.90
C ARG A 541 4.73 28.46 9.75
N ALA A 542 4.17 28.55 8.54
CA ALA A 542 2.89 29.22 8.30
C ALA A 542 1.76 28.56 9.11
N TYR A 543 1.66 27.24 9.07
CA TYR A 543 0.68 26.50 9.87
C TYR A 543 0.87 26.73 11.38
N LEU A 544 2.09 26.59 11.90
CA LEU A 544 2.34 26.75 13.33
C LEU A 544 2.10 28.18 13.83
N ALA A 545 2.31 29.18 12.98
CA ALA A 545 2.07 30.59 13.31
C ALA A 545 0.60 30.99 13.21
N ASP A 546 -0.15 30.41 12.26
CA ASP A 546 -1.54 30.77 11.99
C ASP A 546 -2.56 29.85 12.69
N ARG A 547 -2.13 28.71 13.26
CA ARG A 547 -3.04 27.82 13.99
C ARG A 547 -3.67 28.52 15.20
N THR A 548 -4.96 28.34 15.39
CA THR A 548 -5.72 29.02 16.47
C THR A 548 -5.36 28.48 17.84
N ASP A 549 -5.06 27.18 17.92
CA ASP A 549 -4.70 26.48 19.14
C ASP A 549 -3.95 25.17 18.80
N PRO A 550 -3.30 24.51 19.77
CA PRO A 550 -2.54 23.28 19.53
C PRO A 550 -3.37 22.06 19.06
N SER A 551 -4.70 22.08 19.22
CA SER A 551 -5.58 21.00 18.78
C SER A 551 -6.06 21.15 17.34
N GLU A 552 -5.89 22.35 16.74
CA GLU A 552 -6.20 22.56 15.33
C GLU A 552 -5.27 21.72 14.45
N SER A 553 -5.83 20.73 13.77
CA SER A 553 -5.11 19.89 12.81
C SER A 553 -4.69 20.67 11.56
N PHE A 554 -3.66 20.18 10.88
CA PHE A 554 -3.23 20.74 9.60
C PHE A 554 -4.34 20.70 8.55
N THR A 555 -5.17 19.66 8.55
CA THR A 555 -6.31 19.54 7.63
C THR A 555 -7.36 20.63 7.86
N GLN A 556 -7.66 20.94 9.12
CA GLN A 556 -8.56 22.04 9.47
C GLN A 556 -7.97 23.39 9.04
N TRP A 557 -6.69 23.61 9.31
CA TRP A 557 -5.98 24.82 8.90
C TRP A 557 -6.01 25.02 7.38
N VAL A 558 -5.64 24.01 6.58
CA VAL A 558 -5.68 24.05 5.11
C VAL A 558 -7.08 24.37 4.56
N SER A 559 -8.13 23.99 5.30
CA SER A 559 -9.51 24.22 4.89
C SER A 559 -9.96 25.68 5.09
N ARG A 560 -9.32 26.44 5.99
CA ARG A 560 -9.68 27.83 6.31
C ARG A 560 -8.66 28.89 5.90
N CYS A 561 -7.39 28.54 5.78
CA CYS A 561 -6.33 29.51 5.54
C CYS A 561 -6.43 30.14 4.14
N ASP A 562 -5.78 31.29 3.95
CA ASP A 562 -5.68 31.89 2.62
C ASP A 562 -4.82 31.02 1.69
N GLU A 563 -5.16 30.95 0.40
CA GLU A 563 -4.41 30.12 -0.55
C GLU A 563 -2.96 30.59 -0.74
N SER A 564 -2.65 31.87 -0.48
CA SER A 564 -1.28 32.39 -0.51
C SER A 564 -0.39 31.78 0.59
N SER A 565 -0.97 31.38 1.72
CA SER A 565 -0.25 30.69 2.81
C SER A 565 0.17 29.26 2.45
N LEU A 566 -0.40 28.70 1.37
CA LEU A 566 -0.14 27.34 0.92
C LEU A 566 0.92 27.25 -0.20
N GLN A 567 1.35 28.40 -0.73
CA GLN A 567 2.27 28.51 -1.89
C GLN A 567 3.75 28.48 -1.52
#